data_AF-A0A4Q3BHT2-F1
#
_entry.id   AF-A0A4Q3BHT2-F1
#
_cell.length_a   1.000
_cell.length_b   1.000
_cell.length_c   1.000
_cell.angle_alpha   90.00
_cell.angle_beta   90.00
_cell.angle_gamma   90.00
#
_symmetry.space_group_name_H-M   'P 1'
#
loop_
_entity.id
_entity.type
_entity.pdbx_description
1 polymer ?
#
loop_
_entity_poly.entity_id
_entity_poly.type
_entity_poly.pdbx_seq_one_letter_code
_entity_poly.pdbx_strand_id
1 'polypeptide(L)'
;MRILKLSLGAILICISFLSCENISTNASDISNQDSIIDYSGDEFQTCFYQKNSASIDKTFPFSVADKIEVVSHLPPFSAQKIKSKNDSIQIDNYTIFGIKERIKLKKEQTDSLFSILYNFTNKSNTQRTMDCDDPRHAVIFYAKSKPIAYIDICIECSQVHYPKQMEIPVFCDEKWKMLESYFKSIGIKSGFMDTNTGRVNDFAEDQDVIQFVTPAIKE
;
A
#
# COMPACT_ATOMS: atom_id res chain seq x y z
N MET A 1 -35.08 -38.30 41.58
CA MET A 1 -34.75 -38.04 43.00
C MET A 1 -33.29 -37.65 43.08
N ARG A 2 -32.99 -36.52 43.75
CA ARG A 2 -31.67 -35.88 43.96
C ARG A 2 -31.07 -35.09 42.78
N ILE A 3 -30.54 -33.87 42.91
CA ILE A 3 -30.85 -32.62 43.63
C ILE A 3 -29.90 -31.58 43.00
N LEU A 4 -30.42 -30.37 42.77
CA LEU A 4 -29.72 -29.11 42.47
C LEU A 4 -28.42 -28.90 43.27
N LYS A 5 -27.39 -28.31 42.64
CA LYS A 5 -26.63 -27.19 43.25
C LYS A 5 -26.21 -26.17 42.20
N LEU A 6 -26.88 -25.01 42.25
CA LEU A 6 -26.37 -23.71 41.82
C LEU A 6 -25.13 -23.35 42.66
N SER A 7 -24.13 -22.72 42.07
CA SER A 7 -23.29 -21.76 42.79
C SER A 7 -23.13 -20.49 41.97
N LEU A 8 -23.88 -19.48 42.41
CA LEU A 8 -23.59 -18.06 42.23
C LEU A 8 -22.15 -17.77 42.71
N GLY A 9 -21.35 -17.12 41.89
CA GLY A 9 -20.05 -16.58 42.26
C GLY A 9 -19.93 -15.17 41.69
N ALA A 10 -20.49 -14.20 42.39
CA ALA A 10 -20.24 -12.79 42.14
C ALA A 10 -18.82 -12.46 42.62
N ILE A 11 -17.96 -11.98 41.73
CA ILE A 11 -16.72 -11.29 42.10
C ILE A 11 -16.77 -9.89 41.52
N LEU A 12 -17.09 -8.99 42.44
CA LEU A 12 -16.96 -7.55 42.39
C LEU A 12 -15.47 -7.17 42.49
N ILE A 13 -15.10 -5.98 41.99
CA ILE A 13 -13.93 -5.15 42.35
C ILE A 13 -12.63 -5.56 41.60
N CYS A 14 -11.93 -4.70 40.85
CA CYS A 14 -11.37 -3.41 41.25
C CYS A 14 -11.14 -2.49 40.05
N ILE A 15 -11.63 -1.26 40.14
CA ILE A 15 -11.28 -0.13 39.29
C ILE A 15 -9.95 0.42 39.81
N SER A 16 -8.89 0.39 39.01
CA SER A 16 -7.66 1.15 39.27
C SER A 16 -7.55 2.28 38.25
N PHE A 17 -8.07 3.45 38.63
CA PHE A 17 -7.61 4.76 38.13
C PHE A 17 -6.29 5.09 38.83
N LEU A 18 -5.26 5.50 38.09
CA LEU A 18 -4.01 6.21 38.46
C LEU A 18 -3.00 5.90 37.33
N SER A 19 -2.33 6.78 36.59
CA SER A 19 -2.20 8.23 36.57
C SER A 19 -1.66 8.61 35.18
N CYS A 20 -2.22 9.63 34.51
CA CYS A 20 -1.50 10.32 33.44
C CYS A 20 -0.74 11.48 34.09
N GLU A 21 0.57 11.33 34.26
CA GLU A 21 1.45 12.46 34.57
C GLU A 21 1.58 13.36 33.34
N ASN A 22 1.25 14.63 33.53
CA ASN A 22 1.53 15.69 32.57
C ASN A 22 3.04 15.98 32.60
N ILE A 23 3.76 15.55 31.58
CA ILE A 23 5.11 16.06 31.32
C ILE A 23 4.95 17.39 30.56
N SER A 24 5.08 18.49 31.31
CA SER A 24 5.37 19.80 30.76
C SER A 24 6.87 19.93 30.52
N THR A 25 7.33 19.78 29.29
CA THR A 25 8.65 20.24 28.89
C THR A 25 8.56 21.68 28.43
N ASN A 26 8.96 22.60 29.32
CA ASN A 26 9.47 23.90 28.92
C ASN A 26 10.81 23.69 28.21
N ALA A 27 10.89 24.04 26.93
CA ALA A 27 12.15 24.29 26.26
C ALA A 27 12.13 25.76 25.81
N SER A 28 12.77 26.59 26.63
CA SER A 28 13.19 27.94 26.29
C SER A 28 14.36 27.90 25.30
N ASP A 29 14.28 28.76 24.30
CA ASP A 29 15.36 29.48 23.62
C ASP A 29 16.55 28.69 23.06
N ILE A 30 16.53 28.50 21.74
CA ILE A 30 17.73 28.76 20.91
C ILE A 30 17.30 29.64 19.72
N SER A 31 17.90 30.83 19.70
CA SER A 31 17.80 31.86 18.69
C SER A 31 18.44 31.48 17.35
N ASN A 32 17.75 31.85 16.27
CA ASN A 32 18.15 32.06 14.88
C ASN A 32 19.64 31.93 14.51
N GLN A 33 19.89 31.16 13.44
CA GLN A 33 20.66 31.70 12.33
C GLN A 33 20.08 31.22 10.99
N ASP A 34 19.60 32.21 10.25
CA ASP A 34 18.90 32.12 8.97
C ASP A 34 19.77 31.58 7.84
N SER A 35 19.22 30.61 7.10
CA SER A 35 19.28 30.62 5.64
C SER A 35 17.86 30.42 5.12
N ILE A 36 17.16 31.54 4.95
CA ILE A 36 15.87 31.63 4.30
C ILE A 36 16.09 31.24 2.84
N ILE A 37 15.84 29.98 2.49
CA ILE A 37 15.51 29.60 1.12
C ILE A 37 14.03 29.94 0.97
N ASP A 38 13.77 31.00 0.21
CA ASP A 38 12.46 31.44 -0.23
C ASP A 38 11.84 30.39 -1.18
N TYR A 39 11.26 29.33 -0.61
CA TYR A 39 10.34 28.45 -1.31
C TYR A 39 8.98 29.14 -1.35
N SER A 40 8.83 30.03 -2.32
CA SER A 40 7.55 30.63 -2.66
C SER A 40 6.58 29.56 -3.16
N GLY A 41 5.56 29.29 -2.33
CA GLY A 41 4.22 28.91 -2.77
C GLY A 41 3.99 27.46 -3.18
N ASP A 42 4.18 26.52 -2.26
CA ASP A 42 3.69 25.16 -2.45
C ASP A 42 2.81 24.79 -1.25
N GLU A 43 1.50 25.03 -1.39
CA GLU A 43 0.52 24.53 -0.41
C GLU A 43 0.67 23.01 -0.35
N PHE A 44 1.24 22.50 0.74
CA PHE A 44 1.25 21.07 1.04
C PHE A 44 -0.18 20.55 0.90
N GLN A 45 -0.41 19.63 -0.03
CA GLN A 45 -1.72 19.02 -0.25
C GLN A 45 -2.02 18.03 0.87
N THR A 46 -2.29 18.57 2.05
CA THR A 46 -2.62 17.81 3.24
C THR A 46 -3.84 16.93 2.97
N CYS A 47 -3.67 15.62 3.16
CA CYS A 47 -4.79 14.72 3.14
C CYS A 47 -5.66 14.93 4.38
N PHE A 48 -6.97 14.90 4.20
CA PHE A 48 -7.90 14.84 5.32
C PHE A 48 -8.77 13.60 5.22
N TYR A 49 -9.12 13.08 6.39
CA TYR A 49 -10.12 12.03 6.49
C TYR A 49 -11.47 12.62 6.11
N GLN A 50 -12.03 12.10 5.03
CA GLN A 50 -13.40 12.35 4.64
C GLN A 50 -14.07 11.00 4.54
N LYS A 51 -14.86 10.66 5.57
CA LYS A 51 -15.69 9.46 5.51
C LYS A 51 -16.57 9.54 4.28
N ASN A 52 -16.22 8.78 3.26
CA ASN A 52 -16.93 8.77 2.01
C ASN A 52 -18.28 8.09 2.24
N SER A 53 -19.33 8.53 1.55
CA SER A 53 -20.61 7.82 1.53
C SER A 53 -20.49 6.45 0.86
N ALA A 54 -19.41 6.21 0.12
CA ALA A 54 -19.05 4.93 -0.45
C ALA A 54 -19.00 3.86 0.64
N SER A 55 -19.86 2.85 0.49
CA SER A 55 -19.85 1.65 1.32
C SER A 55 -19.20 0.50 0.54
N ILE A 56 -18.40 -0.31 1.22
CA ILE A 56 -17.62 -1.37 0.59
C ILE A 56 -18.49 -2.36 -0.22
N ASP A 57 -19.71 -2.59 0.24
CA ASP A 57 -20.74 -3.45 -0.38
C ASP A 57 -21.41 -2.82 -1.62
N LYS A 58 -21.15 -1.54 -1.91
CA LYS A 58 -21.71 -0.82 -3.07
C LYS A 58 -20.66 -0.28 -4.03
N THR A 59 -19.39 -0.29 -3.63
CA THR A 59 -18.29 0.24 -4.44
C THR A 59 -17.71 -0.85 -5.32
N PHE A 60 -17.75 -0.69 -6.64
CA PHE A 60 -16.98 -1.55 -7.54
C PHE A 60 -15.47 -1.24 -7.39
N PRO A 61 -14.57 -2.24 -7.39
CA PRO A 61 -14.80 -3.69 -7.51
C PRO A 61 -15.02 -4.43 -6.18
N PHE A 62 -14.94 -3.76 -5.03
CA PHE A 62 -15.07 -4.38 -3.70
C PHE A 62 -16.41 -5.11 -3.49
N SER A 63 -17.50 -4.54 -3.97
CA SER A 63 -18.86 -5.07 -3.86
C SER A 63 -19.09 -6.41 -4.57
N VAL A 64 -18.27 -6.74 -5.56
CA VAL A 64 -18.43 -7.93 -6.40
C VAL A 64 -17.29 -8.94 -6.25
N ALA A 65 -16.18 -8.54 -5.64
CA ALA A 65 -15.01 -9.40 -5.50
C ALA A 65 -15.20 -10.47 -4.43
N ASP A 66 -14.84 -11.72 -4.74
CA ASP A 66 -14.80 -12.83 -3.77
C ASP A 66 -13.38 -13.09 -3.23
N LYS A 67 -12.36 -12.51 -3.89
CA LYS A 67 -10.96 -12.56 -3.51
C LYS A 67 -10.27 -11.29 -3.95
N ILE A 68 -9.43 -10.75 -3.06
CA ILE A 68 -8.54 -9.63 -3.37
C ILE A 68 -7.12 -10.07 -3.04
N GLU A 69 -6.20 -9.81 -3.96
CA GLU A 69 -4.77 -10.05 -3.78
C GLU A 69 -4.01 -8.74 -3.89
N VAL A 70 -2.99 -8.56 -3.06
CA VAL A 70 -1.92 -7.58 -3.32
C VAL A 70 -0.75 -8.37 -3.89
N VAL A 71 -0.20 -7.88 -5.00
CA VAL A 71 0.94 -8.50 -5.67
C VAL A 71 2.07 -7.50 -5.78
N SER A 72 3.30 -7.96 -5.61
CA SER A 72 4.48 -7.23 -6.08
C SER A 72 4.91 -7.81 -7.42
N HIS A 73 5.38 -6.97 -8.33
CA HIS A 73 5.71 -7.39 -9.68
C HIS A 73 6.86 -6.56 -10.27
N LEU A 74 7.43 -7.07 -11.36
CA LEU A 74 8.43 -6.34 -12.09
C LEU A 74 7.80 -5.18 -12.86
N PRO A 75 8.55 -4.09 -13.05
CA PRO A 75 8.07 -3.02 -13.89
C PRO A 75 8.00 -3.44 -15.36
N PRO A 76 7.19 -2.75 -16.19
CA PRO A 76 6.92 -3.13 -17.57
C PRO A 76 8.18 -3.34 -18.43
N PHE A 77 9.20 -2.48 -18.26
CA PHE A 77 10.45 -2.58 -19.02
C PHE A 77 11.28 -3.82 -18.66
N SER A 78 11.35 -4.17 -17.37
CA SER A 78 12.08 -5.34 -16.90
C SER A 78 11.33 -6.64 -17.25
N ALA A 79 10.01 -6.61 -17.20
CA ALA A 79 9.16 -7.75 -17.55
C ALA A 79 9.29 -8.18 -19.02
N GLN A 80 9.48 -7.24 -19.96
CA GLN A 80 9.65 -7.57 -21.38
C GLN A 80 10.87 -8.46 -21.66
N LYS A 81 11.89 -8.40 -20.80
CA LYS A 81 13.09 -9.25 -20.91
C LYS A 81 12.85 -10.67 -20.40
N ILE A 82 11.89 -10.87 -19.49
CA ILE A 82 11.59 -12.16 -18.88
C ILE A 82 10.37 -12.77 -19.56
N LYS A 83 10.60 -13.58 -20.60
CA LYS A 83 9.56 -14.31 -21.35
C LYS A 83 8.88 -15.46 -20.56
N SER A 84 8.74 -15.36 -19.24
CA SER A 84 7.95 -16.33 -18.48
C SER A 84 6.48 -15.93 -18.55
N LYS A 85 5.72 -16.54 -19.47
CA LYS A 85 4.25 -16.42 -19.54
C LYS A 85 3.55 -16.91 -18.26
N ASN A 86 4.24 -17.63 -17.38
CA ASN A 86 3.61 -18.32 -16.26
C ASN A 86 3.40 -17.41 -15.03
N ASP A 87 3.99 -16.21 -14.99
CA ASP A 87 3.84 -15.27 -13.88
C ASP A 87 3.25 -13.92 -14.32
N SER A 88 2.16 -13.97 -15.09
CA SER A 88 1.38 -12.77 -15.43
C SER A 88 -0.07 -12.87 -14.99
N ILE A 89 -0.72 -11.71 -14.86
CA ILE A 89 -2.15 -11.57 -14.62
C ILE A 89 -2.71 -10.69 -15.72
N GLN A 90 -3.62 -11.24 -16.52
CA GLN A 90 -4.30 -10.51 -17.58
C GLN A 90 -5.69 -10.08 -17.11
N ILE A 91 -6.00 -8.79 -17.22
CA ILE A 91 -7.33 -8.20 -16.98
C ILE A 91 -7.68 -7.39 -18.23
N ASP A 92 -8.63 -7.88 -19.03
CA ASP A 92 -9.00 -7.30 -20.33
C ASP A 92 -7.76 -7.05 -21.22
N ASN A 93 -7.46 -5.79 -21.52
CA ASN A 93 -6.33 -5.32 -22.34
C ASN A 93 -5.09 -4.92 -21.51
N TYR A 94 -5.13 -5.11 -20.19
CA TYR A 94 -4.05 -4.78 -19.28
C TYR A 94 -3.39 -6.07 -18.74
N THR A 95 -2.06 -6.09 -18.67
CA THR A 95 -1.32 -7.26 -18.20
C THR A 95 -0.24 -6.85 -17.21
N ILE A 96 -0.27 -7.47 -16.04
CA ILE A 96 0.76 -7.35 -15.02
C ILE A 96 1.69 -8.54 -15.18
N PHE A 97 2.99 -8.28 -15.29
CA PHE A 97 3.99 -9.29 -15.58
C PHE A 97 5.01 -9.44 -14.46
N GLY A 98 5.64 -10.61 -14.38
CA GLY A 98 6.77 -10.83 -13.48
C GLY A 98 6.34 -10.74 -12.01
N ILE A 99 5.19 -11.35 -11.68
CA ILE A 99 4.71 -11.41 -10.29
C ILE A 99 5.78 -12.07 -9.40
N LYS A 100 6.16 -11.38 -8.33
CA LYS A 100 7.16 -11.84 -7.35
C LYS A 100 6.52 -12.36 -6.08
N GLU A 101 5.53 -11.64 -5.56
CA GLU A 101 4.82 -12.01 -4.34
C GLU A 101 3.32 -11.86 -4.55
N ARG A 102 2.53 -12.67 -3.82
CA ARG A 102 1.07 -12.60 -3.81
C ARG A 102 0.58 -12.76 -2.38
N ILE A 103 -0.19 -11.80 -1.90
CA ILE A 103 -0.83 -11.85 -0.59
C ILE A 103 -2.33 -11.78 -0.78
N LYS A 104 -3.03 -12.88 -0.46
CA LYS A 104 -4.50 -12.89 -0.40
C LYS A 104 -4.95 -12.13 0.83
N LEU A 105 -5.78 -11.11 0.64
CA LEU A 105 -6.30 -10.30 1.73
C LEU A 105 -7.40 -11.03 2.50
N LYS A 106 -7.34 -10.92 3.82
CA LYS A 106 -8.44 -11.21 4.74
C LYS A 106 -9.45 -10.06 4.74
N LYS A 107 -10.60 -10.27 5.38
CA LYS A 107 -11.65 -9.25 5.47
C LYS A 107 -11.14 -7.94 6.11
N GLU A 108 -10.47 -8.01 7.26
CA GLU A 108 -9.97 -6.81 7.96
C GLU A 108 -8.92 -6.04 7.14
N GLN A 109 -8.07 -6.76 6.41
CA GLN A 109 -7.10 -6.17 5.49
C GLN A 109 -7.81 -5.50 4.30
N THR A 110 -8.85 -6.14 3.76
CA THR A 110 -9.70 -5.58 2.71
C THR A 110 -10.39 -4.30 3.17
N ASP A 111 -10.97 -4.30 4.38
CA ASP A 111 -11.63 -3.13 4.97
C ASP A 111 -10.61 -1.98 5.18
N SER A 112 -9.39 -2.30 5.61
CA SER A 112 -8.31 -1.32 5.78
C SER A 112 -7.87 -0.70 4.46
N LEU A 113 -7.66 -1.54 3.43
CA LEU A 113 -7.33 -1.08 2.08
C LEU A 113 -8.44 -0.18 1.51
N PHE A 114 -9.70 -0.60 1.65
CA PHE A 114 -10.85 0.22 1.23
C PHE A 114 -10.84 1.58 1.92
N SER A 115 -10.61 1.61 3.23
CA SER A 115 -10.56 2.87 3.97
C SER A 115 -9.44 3.79 3.48
N ILE A 116 -8.24 3.27 3.23
CA ILE A 116 -7.12 4.06 2.70
C ILE A 116 -7.47 4.66 1.33
N LEU A 117 -8.06 3.85 0.45
CA LEU A 117 -8.38 4.27 -0.92
C LEU A 117 -9.52 5.29 -0.97
N TYR A 118 -10.58 5.09 -0.18
CA TYR A 118 -11.84 5.83 -0.34
C TYR A 118 -12.15 6.86 0.74
N ASN A 119 -11.57 6.77 1.95
CA ASN A 119 -11.89 7.71 3.05
C ASN A 119 -10.86 8.83 3.24
N PHE A 120 -9.87 8.92 2.36
CA PHE A 120 -8.85 9.95 2.39
C PHE A 120 -8.80 10.67 1.05
N THR A 121 -8.76 11.99 1.08
CA THR A 121 -8.65 12.84 -0.10
C THR A 121 -7.96 14.16 0.25
N ASN A 122 -7.57 14.94 -0.75
CA ASN A 122 -7.05 16.29 -0.57
C ASN A 122 -8.14 17.30 -0.99
N LYS A 123 -7.93 18.59 -0.69
CA LYS A 123 -8.86 19.65 -1.13
C LYS A 123 -8.64 20.07 -2.59
N SER A 124 -7.48 19.72 -3.13
CA SER A 124 -7.08 20.09 -4.48
C SER A 124 -7.46 19.00 -5.47
N ASN A 125 -8.13 19.35 -6.56
CA ASN A 125 -8.38 18.36 -7.62
C ASN A 125 -7.12 17.98 -8.42
N THR A 126 -5.95 18.53 -8.06
CA THR A 126 -4.68 18.19 -8.72
C THR A 126 -3.95 17.10 -7.94
N GLN A 127 -3.58 16.04 -8.64
CA GLN A 127 -2.65 15.03 -8.15
C GLN A 127 -1.25 15.37 -8.64
N ARG A 128 -0.26 15.38 -7.74
CA ARG A 128 1.14 15.44 -8.16
C ARG A 128 1.56 14.04 -8.57
N THR A 129 2.02 13.90 -9.81
CA THR A 129 2.55 12.65 -10.35
C THR A 129 3.91 12.94 -10.96
N MET A 130 4.87 12.05 -10.75
CA MET A 130 6.12 12.07 -11.50
C MET A 130 5.92 11.36 -12.85
N ASP A 131 6.62 11.76 -13.91
CA ASP A 131 6.57 11.11 -15.23
C ASP A 131 7.39 9.80 -15.26
N CYS A 132 6.98 8.84 -14.44
CA CYS A 132 7.64 7.55 -14.29
C CYS A 132 6.61 6.43 -14.46
N ASP A 133 6.90 5.45 -15.31
CA ASP A 133 6.04 4.29 -15.57
C ASP A 133 6.71 3.02 -15.04
N ASP A 134 6.95 3.00 -13.72
CA ASP A 134 7.65 1.93 -13.01
C ASP A 134 6.80 1.35 -11.86
N PRO A 135 5.55 0.91 -12.11
CA PRO A 135 4.73 0.30 -11.08
C PRO A 135 5.32 -1.03 -10.61
N ARG A 136 5.22 -1.27 -9.30
CA ARG A 136 5.83 -2.42 -8.62
C ARG A 136 4.86 -3.18 -7.72
N HIS A 137 3.66 -2.63 -7.51
CA HIS A 137 2.62 -3.25 -6.71
C HIS A 137 1.29 -3.15 -7.44
N ALA A 138 0.45 -4.17 -7.31
CA ALA A 138 -0.92 -4.08 -7.78
C ALA A 138 -1.89 -4.74 -6.80
N VAL A 139 -3.09 -4.16 -6.70
CA VAL A 139 -4.24 -4.79 -6.06
C VAL A 139 -5.08 -5.44 -7.14
N ILE A 140 -5.37 -6.73 -7.01
CA ILE A 140 -6.12 -7.52 -7.99
C ILE A 140 -7.41 -7.99 -7.37
N PHE A 141 -8.52 -7.68 -8.03
CA PHE A 141 -9.86 -8.08 -7.60
C PHE A 141 -10.32 -9.24 -8.48
N TYR A 142 -10.82 -10.29 -7.84
CA TYR A 142 -11.31 -11.48 -8.52
C TYR A 142 -12.78 -11.70 -8.21
N ALA A 143 -13.52 -12.18 -9.20
CA ALA A 143 -14.85 -12.75 -9.03
C ALA A 143 -14.92 -14.07 -9.79
N LYS A 144 -15.39 -15.13 -9.12
CA LYS A 144 -15.48 -16.49 -9.65
C LYS A 144 -14.12 -16.96 -10.22
N SER A 145 -13.05 -16.69 -9.48
CA SER A 145 -11.66 -16.99 -9.85
C SER A 145 -11.10 -16.24 -11.07
N LYS A 146 -11.86 -15.33 -11.69
CA LYS A 146 -11.37 -14.48 -12.79
C LYS A 146 -10.99 -13.11 -12.27
N PRO A 147 -9.83 -12.54 -12.65
CA PRO A 147 -9.53 -11.17 -12.32
C PRO A 147 -10.48 -10.24 -13.08
N ILE A 148 -11.06 -9.26 -12.40
CA ILE A 148 -12.11 -8.37 -12.92
C ILE A 148 -11.74 -6.89 -12.87
N ALA A 149 -10.77 -6.53 -12.03
CA ALA A 149 -10.27 -5.16 -11.90
C ALA A 149 -8.89 -5.19 -11.25
N TYR A 150 -8.17 -4.07 -11.39
CA TYR A 150 -6.87 -3.88 -10.79
C TYR A 150 -6.70 -2.43 -10.31
N ILE A 151 -5.79 -2.23 -9.37
CA ILE A 151 -5.21 -0.93 -9.03
C ILE A 151 -3.70 -1.14 -9.04
N ASP A 152 -3.06 -0.70 -10.11
CA ASP A 152 -1.62 -0.78 -10.31
C ASP A 152 -0.95 0.48 -9.75
N ILE A 153 0.07 0.30 -8.93
CA ILE A 153 0.58 1.30 -7.99
C ILE A 153 2.10 1.40 -8.11
N CYS A 154 2.58 2.63 -8.32
CA CYS A 154 3.97 3.02 -8.11
C CYS A 154 4.04 3.97 -6.91
N ILE A 155 4.44 3.44 -5.76
CA ILE A 155 4.57 4.23 -4.52
C ILE A 155 5.63 5.33 -4.69
N GLU A 156 6.76 4.99 -5.30
CA GLU A 156 7.92 5.86 -5.46
C GLU A 156 7.61 7.09 -6.32
N CYS A 157 6.82 6.89 -7.38
CA CYS A 157 6.46 7.95 -8.33
C CYS A 157 5.09 8.58 -8.06
N SER A 158 4.40 8.11 -7.02
CA SER A 158 3.03 8.56 -6.70
C SER A 158 2.09 8.43 -7.90
N GLN A 159 2.22 7.31 -8.63
CA GLN A 159 1.38 6.98 -9.78
C GLN A 159 0.45 5.81 -9.49
N VAL A 160 -0.73 5.86 -10.10
CA VAL A 160 -1.70 4.78 -10.03
C VAL A 160 -2.41 4.62 -11.37
N HIS A 161 -2.59 3.38 -11.81
CA HIS A 161 -3.40 3.02 -12.95
C HIS A 161 -4.53 2.09 -12.52
N TYR A 162 -5.75 2.39 -12.93
CA TYR A 162 -6.91 1.54 -12.68
C TYR A 162 -7.94 1.69 -13.80
N PRO A 163 -8.84 0.72 -14.00
CA PRO A 163 -9.91 0.82 -15.00
C PRO A 163 -10.81 2.04 -14.75
N LYS A 164 -11.26 2.70 -15.82
CA LYS A 164 -12.10 3.92 -15.76
C LYS A 164 -13.41 3.77 -14.98
N GLN A 165 -13.89 2.54 -14.80
CA GLN A 165 -15.10 2.22 -14.04
C GLN A 165 -14.91 2.39 -12.53
N MET A 166 -13.67 2.55 -12.06
CA MET A 166 -13.36 2.80 -10.65
C MET A 166 -13.32 4.30 -10.38
N GLU A 167 -14.07 4.74 -9.38
CA GLU A 167 -14.12 6.13 -8.93
C GLU A 167 -13.31 6.28 -7.63
N ILE A 168 -11.98 6.18 -7.71
CA ILE A 168 -11.11 6.34 -6.54
C ILE A 168 -10.89 7.83 -6.28
N PRO A 169 -11.12 8.34 -5.05
CA PRO A 169 -10.79 9.72 -4.68
C PRO A 169 -9.30 10.04 -4.92
N VAL A 170 -9.03 11.31 -5.20
CA VAL A 170 -7.68 11.84 -5.48
C VAL A 170 -6.65 11.34 -4.46
N PHE A 171 -5.48 10.95 -4.96
CA PHE A 171 -4.36 10.53 -4.13
C PHE A 171 -3.60 11.76 -3.61
N CYS A 172 -3.27 11.71 -2.33
CA CYS A 172 -2.54 12.72 -1.56
C CYS A 172 -1.25 12.07 -1.01
N ASP A 173 -0.27 12.88 -0.59
CA ASP A 173 1.03 12.40 -0.10
C ASP A 173 0.89 11.41 1.07
N GLU A 174 -0.04 11.67 1.99
CA GLU A 174 -0.30 10.78 3.11
C GLU A 174 -0.93 9.45 2.66
N LYS A 175 -1.74 9.43 1.59
CA LYS A 175 -2.33 8.18 1.07
C LYS A 175 -1.26 7.26 0.51
N TRP A 176 -0.22 7.80 -0.13
CA TRP A 176 0.93 7.00 -0.58
C TRP A 176 1.67 6.37 0.60
N LYS A 177 1.95 7.15 1.65
CA LYS A 177 2.60 6.63 2.88
C LYS A 177 1.75 5.58 3.59
N MET A 178 0.43 5.78 3.62
CA MET A 178 -0.52 4.80 4.16
C MET A 178 -0.54 3.50 3.36
N LEU A 179 -0.53 3.57 2.02
CA LEU A 179 -0.46 2.40 1.16
C LEU A 179 0.86 1.63 1.33
N GLU A 180 1.99 2.34 1.38
CA GLU A 180 3.29 1.74 1.62
C GLU A 180 3.33 1.00 2.96
N SER A 181 2.92 1.69 4.03
CA SER A 181 2.85 1.11 5.37
C SER A 181 1.92 -0.10 5.42
N TYR A 182 0.77 0.01 4.76
CA TYR A 182 -0.20 -1.08 4.66
C TYR A 182 0.38 -2.30 3.93
N PHE A 183 1.00 -2.13 2.76
CA PHE A 183 1.62 -3.24 2.01
C PHE A 183 2.74 -3.92 2.80
N LYS A 184 3.60 -3.15 3.45
CA LYS A 184 4.61 -3.69 4.38
C LYS A 184 3.98 -4.47 5.53
N SER A 185 2.90 -3.94 6.13
CA SER A 185 2.21 -4.58 7.27
C SER A 185 1.55 -5.92 6.93
N ILE A 186 1.07 -6.09 5.69
CA ILE A 186 0.49 -7.36 5.23
C ILE A 186 1.53 -8.37 4.74
N GLY A 187 2.82 -7.99 4.76
CA GLY A 187 3.95 -8.87 4.46
C GLY A 187 4.49 -8.79 3.03
N ILE A 188 4.13 -7.77 2.25
CA ILE A 188 4.84 -7.48 0.98
C ILE A 188 6.24 -7.01 1.35
N LYS A 189 7.25 -7.58 0.71
CA LYS A 189 8.65 -7.24 0.97
C LYS A 189 9.30 -6.60 -0.25
N SER A 190 8.91 -7.03 -1.44
CA SER A 190 9.52 -6.61 -2.70
C SER A 190 8.96 -5.27 -3.19
N GLY A 191 9.73 -4.58 -4.05
CA GLY A 191 9.26 -3.41 -4.81
C GLY A 191 9.25 -2.09 -4.02
N PHE A 192 9.98 -2.02 -2.90
CA PHE A 192 10.19 -0.77 -2.14
C PHE A 192 11.66 -0.35 -2.21
N MET A 193 11.94 0.95 -2.31
CA MET A 193 13.28 1.50 -2.08
C MET A 193 13.81 1.12 -0.68
N ASP A 194 15.01 0.54 -0.66
CA ASP A 194 15.83 0.40 0.54
C ASP A 194 16.57 1.73 0.78
N THR A 195 16.28 2.33 1.94
CA THR A 195 16.86 3.62 2.34
C THR A 195 18.35 3.58 2.62
N ASN A 196 18.92 2.39 2.87
CA ASN A 196 20.35 2.24 3.13
C ASN A 196 21.16 2.14 1.83
N THR A 197 20.60 1.52 0.80
CA THR A 197 21.29 1.26 -0.47
C THR A 197 20.86 2.19 -1.58
N GLY A 198 19.71 2.86 -1.44
CA GLY A 198 19.10 3.65 -2.51
C GLY A 198 18.64 2.79 -3.70
N ARG A 199 18.46 1.48 -3.49
CA ARG A 199 18.05 0.52 -4.52
C ARG A 199 16.70 -0.07 -4.16
N VAL A 200 15.93 -0.44 -5.17
CA VAL A 200 14.68 -1.17 -4.94
C VAL A 200 15.01 -2.57 -4.44
N ASN A 201 14.31 -3.00 -3.38
CA ASN A 201 14.40 -4.35 -2.87
C ASN A 201 13.62 -5.30 -3.79
N ASP A 202 14.24 -5.67 -4.91
CA ASP A 202 13.75 -6.72 -5.79
C ASP A 202 14.45 -8.01 -5.37
N PHE A 203 13.83 -8.80 -4.49
CA PHE A 203 14.34 -10.08 -3.94
C PHE A 203 14.72 -11.13 -5.00
N ALA A 204 14.63 -10.81 -6.29
CA ALA A 204 14.85 -11.70 -7.41
C ALA A 204 16.05 -11.35 -8.31
N GLU A 205 16.90 -10.38 -7.96
CA GLU A 205 18.15 -10.15 -8.73
C GLU A 205 19.33 -11.02 -8.28
N ASP A 206 19.31 -11.59 -7.07
CA ASP A 206 20.37 -12.49 -6.61
C ASP A 206 20.02 -13.95 -6.93
N GLN A 207 20.38 -14.41 -8.14
CA GLN A 207 21.26 -15.56 -8.37
C GLN A 207 21.29 -16.08 -9.83
N ASP A 208 20.34 -15.71 -10.70
CA ASP A 208 20.29 -16.26 -12.08
C ASP A 208 20.76 -15.31 -13.20
N VAL A 209 21.11 -14.05 -12.89
CA VAL A 209 21.57 -13.07 -13.90
C VAL A 209 23.11 -12.95 -13.96
N ILE A 210 23.84 -13.49 -12.97
CA ILE A 210 25.32 -13.50 -12.95
C ILE A 210 25.89 -14.70 -13.73
N GLN A 211 25.39 -14.97 -14.93
CA GLN A 211 26.06 -15.90 -15.87
C GLN A 211 26.39 -15.28 -17.23
N PHE A 212 26.07 -14.01 -17.49
CA PHE A 212 26.28 -13.40 -18.80
C PHE A 212 27.34 -12.29 -18.85
N VAL A 213 28.13 -12.09 -17.78
CA VAL A 213 29.23 -11.12 -17.81
C VAL A 213 30.53 -11.74 -17.30
N THR A 214 31.11 -12.65 -18.08
CA THR A 214 32.56 -12.84 -18.09
C THR A 214 33.05 -12.71 -19.53
N PRO A 215 33.84 -11.69 -19.89
CA PRO A 215 34.50 -11.66 -21.19
C PRO A 215 35.50 -12.81 -21.26
N ALA A 216 35.40 -13.61 -22.32
CA ALA A 216 36.37 -14.64 -22.67
C ALA A 216 37.75 -13.98 -22.87
N ILE A 217 38.66 -14.18 -21.93
CA ILE A 217 40.08 -13.97 -22.16
C ILE A 217 40.55 -15.16 -23.00
N LYS A 218 40.88 -14.90 -24.27
CA LYS A 218 41.60 -15.86 -25.12
C LYS A 218 43.06 -15.87 -24.67
N GLU A 219 43.57 -17.06 -24.38
CA GLU A 219 45.01 -17.36 -24.32
C GLU A 219 45.64 -17.31 -25.72
#